data_AF-A0AAV0TI97-F1
#
_entry.id   AF-A0AAV0TI97-F1
#
_cell.length_a   1.000
_cell.length_b   1.000
_cell.length_c   1.000
_cell.angle_alpha   90.00
_cell.angle_beta   90.00
_cell.angle_gamma   90.00
#
_symmetry.space_group_name_H-M   'P 1'
#
loop_
_entity.id
_entity.type
_entity.pdbx_description
1 polymer ?
#
loop_
_entity_poly.entity_id
_entity_poly.type
_entity_poly.pdbx_seq_one_letter_code
_entity_poly.pdbx_strand_id
1 'polypeptide(L)'
;MLLPFIAAAAVGTTGSILLHQHSFFKITFMNECSTNIDLYTHLTSIFNIPTNEIDRIISGGSVVKTIRRGYEGYFRNGSDDAATLIGISTTNVFREVSYNLNIIPPNLDPGFESCKTLDECKQHSKSGTGFNTPIRITPISNTNGKNCRELTCLADGCEDAYTFPKDDTKKHSCRFNTNYKVTFCPSRDSTPQETTTAGSSLTGKETTLVSETTTTPVTVNSLNIPAENNGGYGQSDGVVPEVTKKVDTPAPMADTNALEADTPVPTVNGTDISAPKADIPALKVDTPVTQLDQAPRLTQSSVTKRLGRLLPHSSALFVCDVQEIFCSRMFQMQTVIHGTNTMISAAKLLDIPMVVTTQYSSRLGTTVSEISKNLKDVQNIQIFDKMKFSMLIPEVEDHLTFDLPQCYDVHVISDAVSSSTSYNRSIALDRMRQSGAYITSVESAIFQLTHDASNPEFKNISKLIKKHLQEENGFETGVRIEEMNK
;
A
#
# COMPACT_ATOMS: atom_id res chain seq x y z
N MET A 1 17.78 -0.24 0.82
CA MET A 1 19.19 -0.58 0.53
C MET A 1 19.33 -0.69 -0.98
N LEU A 2 20.47 -0.30 -1.57
CA LEU A 2 20.90 -0.41 -2.99
C LEU A 2 21.30 0.95 -3.55
N LEU A 3 22.48 0.98 -4.18
CA LEU A 3 23.24 2.06 -4.85
C LEU A 3 24.24 1.30 -5.75
N PRO A 4 24.58 1.71 -6.98
CA PRO A 4 23.70 1.94 -8.12
C PRO A 4 23.30 0.59 -8.76
N PHE A 5 22.01 0.33 -8.92
CA PHE A 5 21.51 -0.88 -9.56
C PHE A 5 20.60 -0.51 -10.71
N ILE A 6 20.90 -1.07 -11.88
CA ILE A 6 20.05 -0.98 -13.06
C ILE A 6 19.43 -2.36 -13.24
N ALA A 7 18.10 -2.43 -13.19
CA ALA A 7 17.36 -3.67 -13.15
C ALA A 7 16.06 -3.55 -13.94
N ALA A 8 15.84 -4.47 -14.88
CA ALA A 8 14.50 -4.90 -15.23
C ALA A 8 14.04 -5.92 -14.18
N ALA A 9 12.99 -5.64 -13.42
CA ALA A 9 12.38 -6.58 -12.47
C ALA A 9 10.91 -6.81 -12.83
N ALA A 10 10.50 -8.07 -12.99
CA ALA A 10 9.10 -8.43 -13.10
C ALA A 10 8.59 -8.77 -11.70
N VAL A 11 7.51 -8.13 -11.27
CA VAL A 11 6.98 -8.35 -9.92
C VAL A 11 5.71 -9.19 -10.05
N GLY A 12 5.70 -10.46 -9.60
CA GLY A 12 4.53 -11.37 -9.60
C GLY A 12 4.00 -11.59 -8.17
N THR A 13 2.83 -12.19 -7.94
CA THR A 13 2.23 -12.26 -6.58
C THR A 13 2.38 -13.60 -5.85
N THR A 14 2.78 -13.61 -4.57
CA THR A 14 2.10 -14.18 -3.37
C THR A 14 2.96 -13.98 -2.10
N GLY A 15 2.40 -14.02 -0.88
CA GLY A 15 2.96 -13.34 0.30
C GLY A 15 3.80 -14.13 1.33
N SER A 16 4.73 -13.46 2.02
CA SER A 16 4.79 -13.42 3.50
C SER A 16 5.96 -12.57 4.04
N ILE A 17 5.58 -11.54 4.81
CA ILE A 17 6.26 -10.99 6.00
C ILE A 17 7.60 -10.26 5.78
N LEU A 18 7.50 -8.97 5.44
CA LEU A 18 7.95 -7.82 6.27
C LEU A 18 7.90 -6.55 5.40
N LEU A 19 6.82 -5.77 5.56
CA LEU A 19 6.68 -4.31 5.39
C LEU A 19 5.17 -3.98 5.46
N HIS A 20 4.55 -4.25 6.61
CA HIS A 20 3.20 -3.75 6.94
C HIS A 20 3.31 -2.34 7.50
N GLN A 21 3.47 -1.36 6.61
CA GLN A 21 3.16 0.05 6.83
C GLN A 21 2.63 0.59 5.49
N HIS A 22 1.48 1.22 5.30
CA HIS A 22 0.30 1.52 6.11
C HIS A 22 -0.77 2.07 5.13
N SER A 23 -1.49 1.23 4.37
CA SER A 23 -2.66 1.74 3.62
C SER A 23 -3.88 1.74 4.54
N PHE A 24 -4.23 2.93 5.03
CA PHE A 24 -5.43 3.18 5.83
C PHE A 24 -6.12 4.43 5.32
N PHE A 25 -7.40 4.58 5.65
CA PHE A 25 -8.10 5.87 5.56
C PHE A 25 -8.73 6.21 6.90
N LYS A 26 -9.12 7.46 7.06
CA LYS A 26 -9.71 7.98 8.29
C LYS A 26 -11.19 8.25 8.08
N ILE A 27 -11.98 7.92 9.09
CA ILE A 27 -13.36 8.38 9.23
C ILE A 27 -13.41 9.27 10.46
N THR A 28 -13.76 10.54 10.28
CA THR A 28 -14.00 11.47 11.37
C THR A 28 -15.48 11.48 11.68
N PHE A 29 -15.86 10.99 12.86
CA PHE A 29 -17.22 11.03 13.38
C PHE A 29 -17.42 12.29 14.21
N MET A 30 -18.42 13.09 13.87
CA MET A 30 -18.79 14.33 14.54
C MET A 30 -20.18 14.20 15.15
N ASN A 31 -20.33 14.64 16.40
CA ASN A 31 -21.62 14.68 17.08
C ASN A 31 -22.16 16.11 17.09
N GLU A 32 -23.19 16.38 16.28
CA GLU A 32 -23.94 17.65 16.30
C GLU A 32 -25.30 17.52 17.01
N CYS A 33 -25.60 16.35 17.61
CA CYS A 33 -26.78 16.15 18.43
C CYS A 33 -26.66 16.89 19.77
N SER A 34 -27.80 17.19 20.40
CA SER A 34 -27.85 17.77 21.75
C SER A 34 -27.46 16.79 22.86
N THR A 35 -27.42 15.50 22.55
CA THR A 35 -27.07 14.39 23.45
C THR A 35 -25.74 13.76 23.04
N ASN A 36 -25.18 12.93 23.93
CA ASN A 36 -23.96 12.18 23.62
C ASN A 36 -24.27 11.03 22.65
N ILE A 37 -23.31 10.71 21.77
CA ILE A 37 -23.36 9.54 20.90
C ILE A 37 -22.45 8.47 21.49
N ASP A 38 -22.98 7.27 21.68
CA ASP A 38 -22.17 6.10 22.00
C ASP A 38 -21.89 5.37 20.67
N LEU A 39 -20.77 5.72 20.01
CA LEU A 39 -20.38 5.19 18.71
C LEU A 39 -20.01 3.72 18.85
N TYR A 40 -20.94 2.84 18.48
CA TYR A 40 -20.71 1.40 18.42
C TYR A 40 -20.06 1.05 17.07
N THR A 41 -18.87 0.46 17.15
CA THR A 41 -18.11 -0.04 16.00
C THR A 41 -18.11 -1.56 16.02
N HIS A 42 -18.54 -2.17 14.92
CA HIS A 42 -18.38 -3.61 14.68
C HIS A 42 -17.66 -3.83 13.37
N LEU A 43 -16.43 -4.35 13.42
CA LEU A 43 -15.63 -4.68 12.24
C LEU A 43 -15.11 -6.10 12.32
N THR A 44 -15.34 -6.89 11.28
CA THR A 44 -14.84 -8.25 11.12
C THR A 44 -13.75 -8.27 10.06
N SER A 45 -12.59 -8.83 10.40
CA SER A 45 -11.49 -8.99 9.45
C SER A 45 -11.70 -10.19 8.51
N ILE A 46 -10.93 -10.26 7.41
CA ILE A 46 -10.89 -11.43 6.50
C ILE A 46 -10.55 -12.77 7.17
N PHE A 47 -10.02 -12.74 8.40
CA PHE A 47 -9.76 -13.93 9.21
C PHE A 47 -10.91 -14.26 10.17
N ASN A 48 -12.08 -13.64 9.99
CA ASN A 48 -13.27 -13.77 10.84
C ASN A 48 -13.00 -13.43 12.31
N ILE A 49 -12.11 -12.48 12.57
CA ILE A 49 -11.87 -11.95 13.92
C ILE A 49 -12.67 -10.65 14.06
N PRO A 50 -13.74 -10.63 14.88
CA PRO A 50 -14.53 -9.43 15.13
C PRO A 50 -13.84 -8.51 16.13
N THR A 51 -14.02 -7.21 15.93
CA THR A 51 -13.63 -6.15 16.86
C THR A 51 -14.86 -5.31 17.17
N ASN A 52 -15.19 -5.25 18.46
CA ASN A 52 -16.29 -4.45 18.98
C ASN A 52 -15.70 -3.35 19.86
N GLU A 53 -16.05 -2.11 19.56
CA GLU A 53 -15.58 -0.95 20.32
C GLU A 53 -16.74 0.03 20.52
N ILE A 54 -16.72 0.74 21.64
CA ILE A 54 -17.68 1.80 21.94
C ILE A 54 -16.90 3.04 22.34
N ASP A 55 -17.09 4.13 21.60
CA ASP A 55 -16.54 5.45 21.92
C ASP A 55 -17.67 6.41 22.26
N ARG A 56 -17.56 7.09 23.40
CA ARG A 56 -18.48 8.17 23.72
C ARG A 56 -18.02 9.47 23.08
N ILE A 57 -18.84 10.02 22.18
CA ILE A 57 -18.66 11.33 21.57
C ILE A 57 -19.62 12.31 22.25
N ILE A 58 -19.09 13.23 23.06
CA ILE A 58 -19.89 14.27 23.70
C ILE A 58 -20.54 15.18 22.65
N SER A 59 -21.66 15.85 23.00
CA SER A 59 -22.29 16.87 22.13
C SER A 59 -21.25 17.92 21.67
N GLY A 60 -21.18 18.15 20.36
CA GLY A 60 -20.18 19.02 19.73
C GLY A 60 -18.78 18.41 19.57
N GLY A 61 -18.56 17.19 20.05
CA GLY A 61 -17.28 16.48 19.99
C GLY A 61 -17.07 15.68 18.70
N SER A 62 -15.89 15.07 18.60
CA SER A 62 -15.54 14.19 17.48
C SER A 62 -14.57 13.08 17.87
N VAL A 63 -14.61 11.96 17.15
CA VAL A 63 -13.62 10.88 17.22
C VAL A 63 -13.17 10.48 15.82
N VAL A 64 -11.94 9.99 15.69
CA VAL A 64 -11.38 9.55 14.40
C VAL A 64 -11.12 8.05 14.46
N LYS A 65 -11.68 7.29 13.51
CA LYS A 65 -11.37 5.88 13.29
C LYS A 65 -10.43 5.71 12.12
N THR A 66 -9.46 4.82 12.27
CA THR A 66 -8.51 4.45 11.22
C THR A 66 -8.90 3.09 10.66
N ILE A 67 -9.29 3.03 9.39
CA ILE A 67 -9.79 1.82 8.75
C ILE A 67 -8.72 1.28 7.81
N ARG A 68 -8.44 -0.02 7.95
CA ARG A 68 -7.47 -0.77 7.13
C ARG A 68 -8.21 -1.63 6.11
N ARG A 69 -7.46 -2.18 5.14
CA ARG A 69 -8.00 -3.16 4.17
C ARG A 69 -8.39 -4.46 4.87
N GLY A 70 -9.34 -5.17 4.28
CA GLY A 70 -9.74 -6.51 4.72
C GLY A 70 -10.67 -6.52 5.94
N TYR A 71 -11.42 -5.46 6.14
CA TYR A 71 -12.49 -5.37 7.14
C TYR A 71 -13.84 -5.10 6.49
N GLU A 72 -14.89 -5.66 7.08
CA GLU A 72 -16.27 -5.33 6.79
C GLU A 72 -17.08 -5.23 8.09
N GLY A 73 -18.14 -4.42 8.08
CA GLY A 73 -18.98 -4.23 9.24
C GLY A 73 -19.71 -2.91 9.21
N TYR A 74 -19.95 -2.32 10.38
CA TYR A 74 -20.77 -1.12 10.50
C TYR A 74 -20.43 -0.25 11.71
N PHE A 75 -20.91 0.99 11.63
CA PHE A 75 -20.91 1.97 12.72
C PHE A 75 -22.35 2.42 13.00
N ARG A 76 -22.68 2.68 14.27
CA ARG A 76 -23.98 3.21 14.68
C ARG A 76 -23.92 3.94 16.01
N ASN A 77 -24.99 4.68 16.32
CA ASN A 77 -25.22 5.22 17.66
C ASN A 77 -25.95 4.18 18.52
N GLY A 78 -25.33 3.79 19.65
CA GLY A 78 -25.87 2.84 20.60
C GLY A 78 -25.76 1.38 20.17
N SER A 79 -26.04 0.48 21.10
CA SER A 79 -26.11 -0.97 20.85
C SER A 79 -27.53 -1.50 20.64
N ASP A 80 -28.53 -0.61 20.68
CA ASP A 80 -29.94 -0.99 20.68
C ASP A 80 -30.39 -1.69 19.39
N ASP A 81 -31.50 -2.40 19.48
CA ASP A 81 -32.12 -3.12 18.37
C ASP A 81 -32.79 -2.17 17.34
N ALA A 82 -32.66 -0.86 17.51
CA ALA A 82 -33.11 0.16 16.56
C ALA A 82 -31.97 1.13 16.25
N ALA A 83 -31.41 1.07 15.05
CA ALA A 83 -30.26 1.90 14.71
C ALA A 83 -30.10 2.21 13.23
N THR A 84 -29.87 3.49 12.93
CA THR A 84 -29.35 3.93 11.63
C THR A 84 -27.89 3.47 11.52
N LEU A 85 -27.59 2.63 10.54
CA LEU A 85 -26.29 1.99 10.36
C LEU A 85 -25.51 2.64 9.22
N ILE A 86 -24.20 2.76 9.40
CA ILE A 86 -23.25 3.05 8.34
C ILE A 86 -22.53 1.75 8.04
N GLY A 87 -22.87 1.10 6.92
CA GLY A 87 -22.17 -0.09 6.46
C GLY A 87 -20.85 0.31 5.80
N ILE A 88 -19.78 -0.42 6.08
CA ILE A 88 -18.50 -0.28 5.38
C ILE A 88 -17.91 -1.64 5.03
N SER A 89 -17.34 -1.74 3.85
CA SER A 89 -16.61 -2.93 3.42
C SER A 89 -15.38 -2.55 2.61
N THR A 90 -14.26 -3.14 3.01
CA THR A 90 -12.94 -3.01 2.39
C THR A 90 -12.40 -4.37 1.93
N THR A 91 -13.27 -5.38 1.90
CA THR A 91 -12.95 -6.75 1.47
C THR A 91 -12.98 -6.90 -0.06
N ASN A 92 -13.45 -5.87 -0.78
CA ASN A 92 -13.56 -5.90 -2.23
C ASN A 92 -12.18 -5.95 -2.91
N VAL A 93 -12.02 -6.93 -3.81
CA VAL A 93 -10.87 -7.13 -4.70
C VAL A 93 -10.60 -5.96 -5.65
N PHE A 94 -11.62 -5.16 -5.98
CA PHE A 94 -11.52 -3.99 -6.88
C PHE A 94 -10.96 -2.72 -6.23
N ARG A 95 -10.37 -2.82 -5.02
CA ARG A 95 -9.66 -1.73 -4.33
C ARG A 95 -10.49 -0.50 -3.97
N GLU A 96 -11.78 -0.69 -3.83
CA GLU A 96 -12.72 0.34 -3.40
C GLU A 96 -13.18 0.11 -1.96
N VAL A 97 -13.52 1.19 -1.27
CA VAL A 97 -14.31 1.15 -0.05
C VAL A 97 -15.77 1.20 -0.48
N SER A 98 -16.51 0.15 -0.18
CA SER A 98 -17.96 0.17 -0.28
C SER A 98 -18.54 0.75 1.01
N TYR A 99 -19.50 1.65 0.89
CA TYR A 99 -20.22 2.22 2.03
C TYR A 99 -21.69 2.43 1.69
N ASN A 100 -22.52 2.42 2.71
CA ASN A 100 -23.95 2.68 2.59
C ASN A 100 -24.54 3.15 3.92
N LEU A 101 -25.76 3.67 3.86
CA LEU A 101 -26.62 3.85 5.04
C LEU A 101 -27.68 2.74 5.05
N ASN A 102 -28.08 2.27 6.23
CA ASN A 102 -29.06 1.19 6.35
C ASN A 102 -29.99 1.48 7.53
N ILE A 103 -31.31 1.33 7.29
CA ILE A 103 -32.38 1.50 8.28
C ILE A 103 -33.30 0.27 8.34
N ILE A 104 -32.81 -0.89 7.90
CA ILE A 104 -33.46 -2.18 8.09
C ILE A 104 -33.27 -2.54 9.56
N PRO A 105 -34.36 -2.83 10.31
CA PRO A 105 -34.24 -3.27 11.69
C PRO A 105 -33.33 -4.50 11.82
N PRO A 106 -32.39 -4.52 12.78
CA PRO A 106 -31.62 -5.72 13.09
C PRO A 106 -32.52 -6.80 13.72
N ASN A 107 -32.02 -8.05 13.78
CA ASN A 107 -32.70 -9.17 14.41
C ASN A 107 -34.10 -9.44 13.84
N LEU A 108 -34.17 -9.61 12.51
CA LEU A 108 -35.38 -10.03 11.82
C LEU A 108 -35.79 -11.44 12.28
N ASP A 109 -37.10 -11.68 12.29
CA ASP A 109 -37.66 -13.00 12.56
C ASP A 109 -37.15 -14.01 11.53
N PRO A 110 -36.89 -15.27 11.93
CA PRO A 110 -36.48 -16.32 10.99
C PRO A 110 -37.44 -16.45 9.81
N GLY A 111 -36.91 -16.43 8.59
CA GLY A 111 -37.68 -16.47 7.34
C GLY A 111 -37.98 -15.10 6.72
N PHE A 112 -37.70 -14.00 7.44
CA PHE A 112 -37.88 -12.62 6.95
C PHE A 112 -36.58 -11.92 6.59
N GLU A 113 -35.46 -12.66 6.50
CA GLU A 113 -34.14 -12.14 6.11
C GLU A 113 -34.11 -11.56 4.69
N SER A 114 -35.17 -11.77 3.92
CA SER A 114 -35.36 -11.26 2.57
C SER A 114 -36.67 -10.47 2.37
N CYS A 115 -37.16 -9.83 3.45
CA CYS A 115 -38.26 -8.86 3.39
C CYS A 115 -38.09 -7.89 2.21
N LYS A 116 -39.19 -7.49 1.59
CA LYS A 116 -39.21 -6.73 0.33
C LYS A 116 -39.48 -5.25 0.53
N THR A 117 -40.00 -4.88 1.69
CA THR A 117 -40.34 -3.51 2.05
C THR A 117 -39.92 -3.21 3.48
N LEU A 118 -39.67 -1.94 3.78
CA LEU A 118 -39.32 -1.50 5.13
C LEU A 118 -40.39 -1.88 6.16
N ASP A 119 -41.67 -1.73 5.81
CA ASP A 119 -42.79 -2.05 6.69
C ASP A 119 -42.85 -3.55 7.02
N GLU A 120 -42.59 -4.41 6.03
CA GLU A 120 -42.48 -5.85 6.24
C GLU A 120 -41.30 -6.20 7.15
N CYS A 121 -40.13 -5.58 6.93
CA CYS A 121 -38.97 -5.78 7.79
C CYS A 121 -39.25 -5.33 9.24
N LYS A 122 -39.98 -4.22 9.43
CA LYS A 122 -40.36 -3.73 10.77
C LYS A 122 -41.32 -4.67 11.48
N GLN A 123 -42.38 -5.12 10.79
CA GLN A 123 -43.36 -6.05 11.36
C GLN A 123 -42.73 -7.37 11.83
N HIS A 124 -41.63 -7.77 11.18
CA HIS A 124 -40.89 -9.00 11.47
C HIS A 124 -39.52 -8.72 12.07
N SER A 125 -39.45 -7.75 12.99
CA SER A 125 -38.25 -7.45 13.75
C SER A 125 -38.59 -7.27 15.21
N LYS A 126 -37.61 -7.57 16.08
CA LYS A 126 -37.79 -7.44 17.53
C LYS A 126 -38.11 -6.00 17.98
N SER A 127 -37.53 -4.99 17.33
CA SER A 127 -37.69 -3.58 17.72
C SER A 127 -38.79 -2.83 16.97
N GLY A 128 -39.23 -3.35 15.81
CA GLY A 128 -40.13 -2.64 14.91
C GLY A 128 -39.55 -1.36 14.30
N THR A 129 -38.28 -1.04 14.58
CA THR A 129 -37.70 0.29 14.32
C THR A 129 -36.28 0.13 13.80
N GLY A 130 -35.99 0.74 12.65
CA GLY A 130 -34.66 0.67 12.02
C GLY A 130 -33.93 2.01 11.95
N PHE A 131 -34.56 3.10 12.39
CA PHE A 131 -33.99 4.44 12.41
C PHE A 131 -33.93 4.96 13.85
N ASN A 132 -32.80 5.54 14.26
CA ASN A 132 -32.69 6.18 15.58
C ASN A 132 -32.00 7.53 15.54
N THR A 133 -31.01 7.71 14.67
CA THR A 133 -30.15 8.90 14.66
C THR A 133 -30.02 9.39 13.22
N PRO A 134 -30.25 10.68 12.96
CA PRO A 134 -29.93 11.29 11.67
C PRO A 134 -28.43 11.19 11.38
N ILE A 135 -28.06 10.72 10.20
CA ILE A 135 -26.66 10.53 9.79
C ILE A 135 -26.42 11.13 8.42
N ARG A 136 -25.25 11.76 8.26
CA ARG A 136 -24.67 12.11 6.97
C ARG A 136 -23.25 11.56 6.87
N ILE A 137 -22.93 10.91 5.76
CA ILE A 137 -21.57 10.48 5.44
C ILE A 137 -21.09 11.18 4.18
N THR A 138 -19.97 11.89 4.29
CA THR A 138 -19.39 12.70 3.23
C THR A 138 -17.98 12.21 2.93
N PRO A 139 -17.70 11.63 1.75
CA PRO A 139 -16.33 11.40 1.32
C PRO A 139 -15.63 12.75 1.08
N ILE A 140 -14.48 12.98 1.71
CA ILE A 140 -13.79 14.30 1.72
C ILE A 140 -12.65 14.40 0.71
N SER A 141 -12.31 13.32 0.02
CA SER A 141 -11.28 13.27 -1.03
C SER A 141 -11.69 12.28 -2.13
N ASN A 142 -11.05 12.35 -3.30
CA ASN A 142 -11.23 11.40 -4.41
C ASN A 142 -12.70 11.17 -4.84
N THR A 143 -13.54 12.21 -4.72
CA THR A 143 -14.96 12.14 -5.09
C THR A 143 -15.15 12.25 -6.60
N ASN A 144 -16.17 11.58 -7.11
CA ASN A 144 -16.55 11.66 -8.53
C ASN A 144 -17.97 12.22 -8.73
N GLY A 145 -18.66 12.57 -7.64
CA GLY A 145 -20.01 13.13 -7.64
C GLY A 145 -21.11 12.17 -8.12
N LYS A 146 -20.76 10.94 -8.53
CA LYS A 146 -21.68 9.92 -9.03
C LYS A 146 -21.85 8.81 -7.99
N ASN A 147 -20.93 7.85 -8.01
CA ASN A 147 -20.96 6.69 -7.12
C ASN A 147 -20.23 6.97 -5.80
N CYS A 148 -19.19 7.81 -5.84
CA CYS A 148 -18.50 8.32 -4.66
C CYS A 148 -19.04 9.72 -4.35
N ARG A 149 -20.04 9.79 -3.46
CA ARG A 149 -20.77 11.03 -3.12
C ARG A 149 -21.25 11.03 -1.67
N GLU A 150 -21.75 12.18 -1.23
CA GLU A 150 -22.40 12.29 0.08
C GLU A 150 -23.71 11.49 0.12
N LEU A 151 -23.99 10.85 1.26
CA LEU A 151 -25.25 10.17 1.56
C LEU A 151 -25.84 10.75 2.84
N THR A 152 -27.16 10.94 2.87
CA THR A 152 -27.87 11.57 3.98
C THR A 152 -29.15 10.81 4.34
N CYS A 153 -29.30 10.46 5.61
CA CYS A 153 -30.53 9.91 6.16
C CYS A 153 -30.95 10.71 7.39
N LEU A 154 -31.97 11.57 7.24
CA LEU A 154 -32.42 12.47 8.32
C LEU A 154 -33.66 11.98 9.08
N ALA A 155 -34.38 11.02 8.51
CA ALA A 155 -35.60 10.45 9.05
C ALA A 155 -35.74 9.00 8.59
N ASP A 156 -36.65 8.28 9.23
CA ASP A 156 -37.04 6.93 8.83
C ASP A 156 -37.60 6.93 7.39
N GLY A 157 -37.30 5.88 6.63
CA GLY A 157 -37.64 5.77 5.20
C GLY A 157 -36.83 6.69 4.26
N CYS A 158 -35.68 7.21 4.69
CA CYS A 158 -34.83 8.08 3.87
C CYS A 158 -34.36 7.42 2.55
N GLU A 159 -34.23 8.24 1.50
CA GLU A 159 -33.92 7.76 0.14
C GLU A 159 -32.52 7.14 0.01
N ASP A 160 -31.51 7.66 0.70
CA ASP A 160 -30.13 7.19 0.57
C ASP A 160 -29.83 5.90 1.35
N ALA A 161 -30.76 5.41 2.19
CA ALA A 161 -30.54 4.21 2.99
C ALA A 161 -31.20 2.97 2.38
N TYR A 162 -30.59 1.82 2.66
CA TYR A 162 -31.23 0.52 2.48
C TYR A 162 -32.51 0.45 3.33
N THR A 163 -33.63 0.24 2.66
CA THR A 163 -34.94 0.01 3.27
C THR A 163 -35.35 -1.45 3.32
N PHE A 164 -34.66 -2.33 2.57
CA PHE A 164 -34.83 -3.78 2.58
C PHE A 164 -33.57 -4.48 2.02
N PRO A 165 -33.32 -5.77 2.35
CA PRO A 165 -32.03 -6.42 2.08
C PRO A 165 -31.60 -6.54 0.61
N LYS A 166 -32.55 -6.58 -0.33
CA LYS A 166 -32.28 -6.77 -1.77
C LYS A 166 -32.17 -5.46 -2.56
N ASP A 167 -32.08 -4.31 -1.89
CA ASP A 167 -31.94 -3.01 -2.58
C ASP A 167 -30.49 -2.76 -3.02
N ASP A 168 -30.01 -3.46 -4.04
CA ASP A 168 -28.63 -3.36 -4.50
C ASP A 168 -28.25 -1.98 -5.08
N THR A 169 -29.21 -1.05 -5.20
CA THR A 169 -28.98 0.29 -5.76
C THR A 169 -28.34 1.28 -4.78
N LYS A 170 -28.40 0.98 -3.48
CA LYS A 170 -27.95 1.89 -2.39
C LYS A 170 -26.49 1.69 -1.98
N LYS A 171 -25.76 0.80 -2.68
CA LYS A 171 -24.34 0.60 -2.44
C LYS A 171 -23.54 1.66 -3.17
N HIS A 172 -22.72 2.39 -2.43
CA HIS A 172 -21.80 3.37 -2.97
C HIS A 172 -20.36 2.89 -2.81
N SER A 173 -19.48 3.35 -3.70
CA SER A 173 -18.06 3.03 -3.59
C SER A 173 -17.17 4.21 -3.95
N CYS A 174 -16.06 4.31 -3.22
CA CYS A 174 -14.99 5.26 -3.45
C CYS A 174 -13.65 4.53 -3.48
N ARG A 175 -12.59 5.21 -3.96
CA ARG A 175 -11.21 4.69 -3.85
C ARG A 175 -10.83 4.44 -2.39
N PHE A 176 -10.01 3.41 -2.13
CA PHE A 176 -9.71 2.99 -0.76
C PHE A 176 -9.07 4.06 0.16
N ASN A 177 -8.27 4.98 -0.38
CA ASN A 177 -7.64 6.08 0.39
C ASN A 177 -8.55 7.30 0.59
N THR A 178 -9.85 7.18 0.27
CA THR A 178 -10.83 8.23 0.50
C THR A 178 -11.08 8.36 2.00
N ASN A 179 -10.82 9.55 2.55
CA ASN A 179 -11.23 9.84 3.92
C ASN A 179 -12.73 10.21 3.93
N TYR A 180 -13.38 10.02 5.07
CA TYR A 180 -14.79 10.34 5.25
C TYR A 180 -15.02 11.20 6.48
N LYS A 181 -16.02 12.06 6.40
CA LYS A 181 -16.62 12.73 7.55
C LYS A 181 -18.02 12.15 7.75
N VAL A 182 -18.30 11.66 8.95
CA VAL A 182 -19.62 11.23 9.38
C VAL A 182 -20.14 12.23 10.39
N THR A 183 -21.36 12.73 10.20
CA THR A 183 -21.99 13.70 11.09
C THR A 183 -23.31 13.12 11.59
N PHE A 184 -23.42 12.96 12.91
CA PHE A 184 -24.67 12.65 13.59
C PHE A 184 -25.44 13.96 13.83
N CYS A 185 -26.74 13.97 13.55
CA CYS A 185 -27.60 15.16 13.60
C CYS A 185 -27.07 16.37 12.79
N PRO A 186 -26.76 16.21 11.48
CA PRO A 186 -26.16 17.26 10.61
C PRO A 186 -27.05 18.49 10.35
N SER A 187 -28.21 18.55 10.97
CA SER A 187 -29.14 19.66 10.99
C SER A 187 -29.70 19.63 12.40
N ARG A 188 -29.47 20.66 13.20
CA ARG A 188 -29.67 20.66 14.66
C ARG A 188 -31.12 20.39 15.15
N ASP A 189 -32.04 20.00 14.27
CA ASP A 189 -33.50 19.94 14.50
C ASP A 189 -34.20 18.64 14.05
N SER A 190 -33.58 17.46 14.15
CA SER A 190 -34.35 16.21 14.04
C SER A 190 -34.13 15.27 15.22
N THR A 191 -34.89 15.52 16.28
CA THR A 191 -35.28 14.46 17.21
C THR A 191 -36.07 13.40 16.44
N PRO A 192 -35.94 12.10 16.73
CA PRO A 192 -36.83 11.08 16.16
C PRO A 192 -38.25 11.40 16.59
N GLN A 193 -39.10 11.78 15.65
CA GLN A 193 -40.52 12.01 15.93
C GLN A 193 -41.20 10.63 15.98
N GLU A 194 -41.37 10.08 17.18
CA GLU A 194 -42.24 8.94 17.40
C GLU A 194 -43.69 9.35 17.11
N THR A 195 -44.23 8.90 15.98
CA THR A 195 -45.68 8.89 15.75
C THR A 195 -46.33 7.80 16.59
N THR A 196 -46.78 8.16 17.79
CA THR A 196 -47.74 7.35 18.55
C THR A 196 -49.17 7.81 18.23
N THR A 197 -49.96 6.88 17.68
CA THR A 197 -51.42 7.03 17.55
C THR A 197 -52.10 6.12 18.57
N ALA A 198 -53.19 6.63 19.14
CA ALA A 198 -54.27 6.00 19.92
C ALA A 198 -54.24 6.26 21.43
N GLY A 199 -55.29 6.95 21.88
CA GLY A 199 -55.44 7.46 23.22
C GLY A 199 -55.99 6.46 24.24
N SER A 200 -55.99 6.87 25.51
CA SER A 200 -57.21 6.89 26.31
C SER A 200 -57.00 7.78 27.54
N SER A 201 -58.09 8.43 27.90
CA SER A 201 -58.28 9.35 29.02
C SER A 201 -57.92 8.71 30.36
N LEU A 202 -57.37 9.49 31.30
CA LEU A 202 -57.80 9.51 32.70
C LEU A 202 -57.24 10.76 33.41
N THR A 203 -58.16 11.40 34.12
CA THR A 203 -58.08 12.62 34.93
C THR A 203 -57.10 12.55 36.11
N GLY A 204 -56.40 13.65 36.39
CA GLY A 204 -55.66 13.85 37.65
C GLY A 204 -55.13 15.28 37.81
N LYS A 205 -55.59 15.95 38.86
CA LYS A 205 -55.40 17.36 39.25
C LYS A 205 -53.95 17.87 39.39
N GLU A 206 -53.82 19.19 39.18
CA GLU A 206 -52.98 20.20 39.84
C GLU A 206 -51.82 19.72 40.74
N THR A 207 -50.63 20.31 40.57
CA THR A 207 -50.12 21.35 41.51
C THR A 207 -48.90 22.06 40.91
N THR A 208 -48.99 23.37 40.90
CA THR A 208 -48.00 24.41 40.60
C THR A 208 -46.81 24.36 41.55
N LEU A 209 -45.57 24.47 41.04
CA LEU A 209 -44.45 25.05 41.80
C LEU A 209 -43.50 25.75 40.84
N VAL A 210 -43.67 27.07 40.81
CA VAL A 210 -42.76 28.06 40.26
C VAL A 210 -41.51 28.10 41.15
N SER A 211 -40.33 28.14 40.55
CA SER A 211 -39.19 28.79 41.18
C SER A 211 -38.34 29.44 40.09
N GLU A 212 -38.53 30.74 39.94
CA GLU A 212 -37.64 31.64 39.23
C GLU A 212 -36.35 31.81 40.05
N THR A 213 -35.20 31.93 39.39
CA THR A 213 -34.09 32.70 39.96
C THR A 213 -33.33 33.38 38.83
N THR A 214 -33.52 34.68 38.77
CA THR A 214 -32.85 35.62 37.88
C THR A 214 -31.71 36.27 38.66
N THR A 215 -30.47 36.24 38.16
CA THR A 215 -29.47 37.31 38.39
C THR A 215 -28.37 37.27 37.33
N THR A 216 -28.47 38.24 36.41
CA THR A 216 -27.50 39.10 35.71
C THR A 216 -25.97 38.85 35.65
N PRO A 217 -25.29 39.41 34.62
CA PRO A 217 -23.97 38.99 34.14
C PRO A 217 -22.80 39.80 34.74
N VAL A 218 -21.59 39.24 34.68
CA VAL A 218 -20.34 39.93 35.02
C VAL A 218 -19.45 40.07 33.78
N THR A 219 -19.07 41.30 33.49
CA THR A 219 -18.06 41.72 32.51
C THR A 219 -16.73 41.94 33.22
N VAL A 220 -15.60 41.51 32.65
CA VAL A 220 -14.27 42.06 32.98
C VAL A 220 -13.43 42.15 31.71
N ASN A 221 -12.86 43.33 31.47
CA ASN A 221 -11.95 43.67 30.37
C ASN A 221 -10.49 43.31 30.68
N SER A 222 -9.80 42.91 29.61
CA SER A 222 -8.42 43.13 29.15
C SER A 222 -7.29 43.56 30.10
N LEU A 223 -6.14 42.88 29.96
CA LEU A 223 -4.78 43.45 29.95
C LEU A 223 -3.87 42.64 28.99
N ASN A 224 -2.79 43.30 28.53
CA ASN A 224 -2.12 43.23 27.22
C ASN A 224 -0.75 42.49 27.19
N ILE A 225 -0.44 41.85 26.03
CA ILE A 225 0.81 41.91 25.18
C ILE A 225 2.14 41.30 25.74
N PRO A 226 3.09 40.74 24.92
CA PRO A 226 3.31 40.95 23.46
C PRO A 226 3.51 39.74 22.54
N ALA A 227 3.36 40.07 21.25
CA ALA A 227 3.80 39.34 20.06
C ALA A 227 5.29 39.58 19.75
N GLU A 228 5.93 38.60 19.09
CA GLU A 228 7.22 38.75 18.40
C GLU A 228 7.08 38.55 16.89
N ASN A 229 8.02 39.19 16.19
CA ASN A 229 7.92 39.81 14.88
C ASN A 229 8.03 38.88 13.67
N ASN A 230 7.30 39.28 12.62
CA ASN A 230 7.68 39.12 11.22
C ASN A 230 8.88 40.03 10.88
N GLY A 231 9.84 39.52 10.10
CA GLY A 231 10.82 40.32 9.37
C GLY A 231 10.87 39.85 7.92
N GLY A 232 10.51 40.72 6.99
CA GLY A 232 10.60 40.51 5.56
C GLY A 232 11.47 41.55 4.86
N TYR A 233 11.70 41.28 3.57
CA TYR A 233 12.16 42.14 2.47
C TYR A 233 13.66 42.47 2.30
N GLY A 234 14.11 42.34 1.05
CA GLY A 234 15.35 42.94 0.55
C GLY A 234 15.77 42.44 -0.84
N GLN A 235 15.19 43.02 -1.88
CA GLN A 235 15.56 42.90 -3.30
C GLN A 235 16.55 44.03 -3.63
N SER A 236 17.64 43.76 -4.37
CA SER A 236 18.36 44.80 -5.13
C SER A 236 19.23 44.23 -6.24
N ASP A 237 19.06 44.83 -7.41
CA ASP A 237 19.77 44.62 -8.67
C ASP A 237 21.26 45.00 -8.64
N GLY A 238 22.03 44.39 -9.56
CA GLY A 238 22.94 45.15 -10.43
C GLY A 238 24.45 44.93 -10.32
N VAL A 239 25.03 44.60 -11.48
CA VAL A 239 26.36 44.98 -12.00
C VAL A 239 27.43 43.88 -12.08
N VAL A 240 27.76 43.54 -13.34
CA VAL A 240 28.89 42.78 -13.87
C VAL A 240 30.16 43.66 -13.85
N PRO A 241 31.37 43.10 -13.68
CA PRO A 241 32.23 43.02 -14.87
C PRO A 241 32.94 41.68 -15.04
N GLU A 242 33.01 41.31 -16.32
CA GLU A 242 33.91 40.38 -16.98
C GLU A 242 35.39 40.75 -16.76
N VAL A 243 36.31 39.77 -16.76
CA VAL A 243 37.64 39.82 -17.44
C VAL A 243 38.47 38.53 -17.23
N THR A 244 38.67 37.87 -18.37
CA THR A 244 39.84 37.10 -18.86
C THR A 244 40.22 35.69 -18.39
N LYS A 245 40.28 34.84 -19.42
CA LYS A 245 41.03 33.59 -19.63
C LYS A 245 42.47 33.60 -19.08
N LYS A 246 42.93 32.44 -18.62
CA LYS A 246 44.19 31.85 -19.11
C LYS A 246 44.18 30.31 -19.02
N VAL A 247 44.38 29.73 -20.19
CA VAL A 247 44.81 28.36 -20.46
C VAL A 247 46.27 28.22 -20.01
N ASP A 248 46.68 27.04 -19.52
CA ASP A 248 47.97 26.42 -19.84
C ASP A 248 48.10 25.01 -19.23
N THR A 249 48.26 24.01 -20.11
CA THR A 249 49.01 22.76 -19.92
C THR A 249 49.86 22.63 -21.19
N PRO A 250 51.09 22.05 -21.20
CA PRO A 250 51.26 20.58 -21.00
C PRO A 250 52.63 20.07 -20.44
N ALA A 251 52.60 18.87 -19.81
CA ALA A 251 53.56 17.71 -19.79
C ALA A 251 55.11 17.92 -19.66
N PRO A 252 56.02 16.90 -19.52
CA PRO A 252 55.88 15.42 -19.53
C PRO A 252 56.77 14.58 -18.53
N MET A 253 56.49 13.26 -18.49
CA MET A 253 57.33 12.03 -18.32
C MET A 253 58.56 11.93 -17.39
N ALA A 254 58.65 10.81 -16.63
CA ALA A 254 59.80 9.87 -16.63
C ALA A 254 59.52 8.54 -15.86
N ASP A 255 59.90 7.43 -16.48
CA ASP A 255 59.94 6.03 -16.00
C ASP A 255 61.09 5.74 -15.00
N THR A 256 60.98 4.67 -14.20
CA THR A 256 62.06 3.68 -13.99
C THR A 256 61.52 2.33 -13.48
N ASN A 257 62.20 1.25 -13.91
CA ASN A 257 61.89 -0.18 -13.84
C ASN A 257 62.32 -0.92 -12.54
N ALA A 258 61.61 -2.05 -12.31
CA ALA A 258 62.03 -3.41 -11.91
C ALA A 258 62.83 -3.71 -10.61
N LEU A 259 62.37 -4.75 -9.88
CA LEU A 259 63.16 -5.95 -9.48
C LEU A 259 62.26 -7.04 -8.84
N GLU A 260 62.45 -8.29 -9.31
CA GLU A 260 62.01 -9.60 -8.77
C GLU A 260 62.78 -9.91 -7.44
N ALA A 261 62.59 -10.95 -6.61
CA ALA A 261 61.93 -12.25 -6.64
C ALA A 261 61.82 -12.79 -5.17
N ASP A 262 61.08 -13.90 -5.05
CA ASP A 262 61.34 -15.08 -4.20
C ASP A 262 60.57 -15.39 -2.89
N THR A 263 60.30 -16.71 -2.81
CA THR A 263 59.33 -17.54 -2.06
C THR A 263 59.88 -17.99 -0.67
N PRO A 264 59.29 -18.93 0.16
CA PRO A 264 58.17 -19.87 -0.07
C PRO A 264 57.20 -20.19 1.11
N VAL A 265 56.20 -21.01 0.74
CA VAL A 265 55.19 -21.77 1.52
C VAL A 265 55.83 -22.92 2.33
N PRO A 266 55.18 -23.41 3.41
CA PRO A 266 55.27 -24.83 3.74
C PRO A 266 53.90 -25.52 3.87
N THR A 267 53.84 -26.74 3.35
CA THR A 267 52.77 -27.73 3.53
C THR A 267 53.37 -28.93 4.28
N VAL A 268 52.73 -29.44 5.34
CA VAL A 268 53.01 -30.79 5.89
C VAL A 268 51.71 -31.44 6.36
N ASN A 269 51.51 -32.69 5.95
CA ASN A 269 50.42 -33.62 6.29
C ASN A 269 50.53 -34.17 7.73
N GLY A 270 49.40 -34.60 8.30
CA GLY A 270 49.23 -34.83 9.74
C GLY A 270 49.49 -36.23 10.28
N THR A 271 49.15 -36.38 11.57
CA THR A 271 48.82 -37.63 12.30
C THR A 271 48.15 -37.28 13.64
N ASP A 272 47.13 -38.07 14.02
CA ASP A 272 46.43 -38.17 15.32
C ASP A 272 47.29 -37.92 16.55
N ILE A 273 46.79 -37.18 17.57
CA ILE A 273 46.74 -37.57 19.01
C ILE A 273 45.68 -36.73 19.78
N SER A 274 44.67 -37.43 20.31
CA SER A 274 43.91 -37.27 21.57
C SER A 274 43.72 -35.92 22.29
N ALA A 275 42.45 -35.63 22.64
CA ALA A 275 42.01 -34.57 23.54
C ALA A 275 42.40 -34.78 25.03
N PRO A 276 42.55 -33.70 25.81
CA PRO A 276 42.45 -33.77 27.27
C PRO A 276 41.13 -33.14 27.79
N LYS A 277 40.38 -33.96 28.54
CA LYS A 277 39.37 -33.51 29.50
C LYS A 277 40.07 -32.82 30.67
N ALA A 278 39.53 -31.69 31.13
CA ALA A 278 39.81 -31.17 32.46
C ALA A 278 38.51 -30.70 33.11
N ASP A 279 38.20 -31.36 34.22
CA ASP A 279 37.08 -31.14 35.12
C ASP A 279 37.18 -29.81 35.88
N ILE A 280 36.07 -29.09 36.01
CA ILE A 280 35.90 -28.01 37.00
C ILE A 280 34.51 -28.15 37.65
N PRO A 281 34.38 -28.05 38.99
CA PRO A 281 33.29 -28.66 39.75
C PRO A 281 32.02 -27.80 39.86
N ALA A 282 30.89 -28.49 40.05
CA ALA A 282 29.56 -27.93 40.18
C ALA A 282 29.36 -27.17 41.51
N LEU A 283 28.99 -25.90 41.43
CA LEU A 283 28.41 -25.14 42.53
C LEU A 283 26.88 -25.27 42.50
N LYS A 284 26.32 -25.93 43.51
CA LYS A 284 24.88 -25.96 43.78
C LYS A 284 24.48 -24.66 44.48
N VAL A 285 23.49 -23.96 43.92
CA VAL A 285 22.72 -22.93 44.63
C VAL A 285 21.26 -23.28 44.43
N ASP A 286 20.65 -23.81 45.49
CA ASP A 286 19.22 -24.06 45.58
C ASP A 286 18.50 -22.72 45.86
N THR A 287 17.63 -22.29 44.96
CA THR A 287 16.59 -21.31 45.26
C THR A 287 15.36 -21.60 44.37
N PRO A 288 14.15 -21.71 44.95
CA PRO A 288 12.97 -22.09 44.19
C PRO A 288 12.45 -20.88 43.39
N VAL A 289 12.59 -20.94 42.07
CA VAL A 289 11.90 -20.02 41.15
C VAL A 289 10.57 -20.67 40.76
N THR A 290 9.49 -20.04 41.22
CA THR A 290 8.10 -20.33 40.88
C THR A 290 7.93 -20.35 39.35
N GLN A 291 7.33 -21.43 38.83
CA GLN A 291 7.07 -21.59 37.40
C GLN A 291 6.16 -20.47 36.90
N LEU A 292 6.70 -19.62 36.02
CA LEU A 292 5.91 -18.81 35.10
C LEU A 292 5.58 -19.71 33.90
N ASP A 293 4.29 -19.95 33.69
CA ASP A 293 3.77 -20.78 32.60
C ASP A 293 4.40 -20.39 31.25
N GLN A 294 4.93 -21.41 30.57
CA GLN A 294 5.52 -21.29 29.26
C GLN A 294 4.43 -20.91 28.25
N ALA A 295 4.58 -19.73 27.63
CA ALA A 295 3.86 -19.40 26.40
C ALA A 295 4.13 -20.51 25.36
N PRO A 296 3.12 -20.96 24.60
CA PRO A 296 3.30 -22.04 23.63
C PRO A 296 4.33 -21.61 22.59
N ARG A 297 5.38 -22.42 22.48
CA ARG A 297 6.42 -22.32 21.46
C ARG A 297 5.73 -22.39 20.10
N LEU A 298 5.68 -21.24 19.40
CA LEU A 298 5.21 -21.16 18.02
C LEU A 298 5.90 -22.27 17.23
N THR A 299 5.11 -23.21 16.74
CA THR A 299 5.58 -24.22 15.79
C THR A 299 6.11 -23.45 14.59
N GLN A 300 7.40 -23.66 14.26
CA GLN A 300 7.98 -23.12 13.03
C GLN A 300 7.13 -23.64 11.88
N SER A 301 6.27 -22.77 11.33
CA SER A 301 5.62 -22.99 10.06
C SER A 301 6.73 -23.31 9.06
N SER A 302 6.70 -24.52 8.50
CA SER A 302 7.55 -24.87 7.38
C SER A 302 7.17 -23.94 6.23
N VAL A 303 8.00 -22.92 6.00
CA VAL A 303 7.84 -22.03 4.85
C VAL A 303 8.03 -22.90 3.62
N THR A 304 6.92 -23.30 2.98
CA THR A 304 6.97 -23.99 1.69
C THR A 304 7.60 -23.05 0.68
N LYS A 305 8.72 -23.47 0.08
CA LYS A 305 9.35 -22.70 -1.01
C LYS A 305 8.34 -22.58 -2.14
N ARG A 306 7.90 -21.35 -2.44
CA ARG A 306 7.01 -21.07 -3.58
C ARG A 306 7.79 -21.15 -4.89
N LEU A 307 7.09 -21.46 -5.98
CA LEU A 307 7.68 -21.59 -7.32
C LEU A 307 7.96 -20.25 -8.02
N GLY A 308 7.38 -19.14 -7.55
CA GLY A 308 7.50 -17.82 -8.20
C GLY A 308 6.89 -17.84 -9.59
N ARG A 309 5.56 -17.79 -9.69
CA ARG A 309 4.87 -17.88 -10.99
C ARG A 309 4.57 -16.48 -11.51
N LEU A 310 5.02 -16.18 -12.73
CA LEU A 310 4.68 -14.95 -13.44
C LEU A 310 3.37 -15.13 -14.23
N LEU A 311 2.45 -14.18 -14.11
CA LEU A 311 1.20 -14.12 -14.87
C LEU A 311 0.94 -12.66 -15.30
N PRO A 312 0.53 -12.38 -16.55
CA PRO A 312 0.43 -11.01 -17.06
C PRO A 312 -0.45 -10.09 -16.20
N HIS A 313 -1.65 -10.54 -15.85
CA HIS A 313 -2.64 -9.76 -15.09
C HIS A 313 -2.25 -9.51 -13.62
N SER A 314 -1.23 -10.23 -13.11
CA SER A 314 -0.73 -10.08 -11.75
C SER A 314 0.74 -9.65 -11.74
N SER A 315 1.21 -9.04 -12.84
CA SER A 315 2.60 -8.63 -12.98
C SER A 315 2.75 -7.16 -13.34
N ALA A 316 3.89 -6.58 -12.93
CA ALA A 316 4.34 -5.27 -13.38
C ALA A 316 5.83 -5.35 -13.73
N LEU A 317 6.25 -4.64 -14.78
CA LEU A 317 7.65 -4.54 -15.19
C LEU A 317 8.27 -3.23 -14.68
N PHE A 318 9.31 -3.36 -13.89
CA PHE A 318 10.10 -2.25 -13.34
C PHE A 318 11.38 -2.08 -14.13
N VAL A 319 11.65 -0.88 -14.65
CA VAL A 319 12.88 -0.51 -15.34
C VAL A 319 13.63 0.53 -14.51
N CYS A 320 14.67 0.09 -13.82
CA CYS A 320 15.45 0.90 -12.88
C CYS A 320 16.62 1.58 -13.58
N ASP A 321 16.58 2.92 -13.68
CA ASP A 321 17.75 3.79 -13.85
C ASP A 321 18.65 3.46 -15.06
N VAL A 322 18.10 2.93 -16.16
CA VAL A 322 18.85 2.64 -17.42
C VAL A 322 19.15 3.94 -18.17
N GLN A 323 20.13 4.72 -17.68
CA GLN A 323 20.43 6.08 -18.15
C GLN A 323 21.71 6.18 -18.98
N GLU A 324 21.79 7.22 -19.82
CA GLU A 324 22.89 7.47 -20.77
C GLU A 324 24.28 7.46 -20.11
N ILE A 325 24.44 8.05 -18.91
CA ILE A 325 25.75 8.11 -18.25
C ILE A 325 26.30 6.73 -17.87
N PHE A 326 25.42 5.73 -17.73
CA PHE A 326 25.79 4.39 -17.31
C PHE A 326 26.26 3.51 -18.47
N CYS A 327 25.98 3.89 -19.73
CA CYS A 327 26.42 3.19 -20.94
C CYS A 327 27.92 2.90 -20.97
N SER A 328 28.75 3.80 -20.44
CA SER A 328 30.21 3.65 -20.39
C SER A 328 30.76 3.20 -19.03
N ARG A 329 29.89 3.00 -18.03
CA ARG A 329 30.29 2.77 -16.63
C ARG A 329 29.82 1.44 -16.07
N MET A 330 28.84 0.81 -16.70
CA MET A 330 28.28 -0.47 -16.28
C MET A 330 28.85 -1.61 -17.13
N PHE A 331 29.16 -2.73 -16.49
CA PHE A 331 29.61 -3.94 -17.13
C PHE A 331 28.51 -4.48 -18.07
N GLN A 332 28.83 -4.74 -19.35
CA GLN A 332 27.91 -5.31 -20.33
C GLN A 332 26.57 -4.55 -20.47
N MET A 333 26.63 -3.22 -20.47
CA MET A 333 25.42 -2.40 -20.54
C MET A 333 24.61 -2.60 -21.83
N GLN A 334 25.25 -2.95 -22.95
CA GLN A 334 24.53 -3.27 -24.19
C GLN A 334 23.60 -4.48 -24.02
N THR A 335 24.06 -5.53 -23.34
CA THR A 335 23.22 -6.68 -22.97
C THR A 335 22.02 -6.26 -22.13
N VAL A 336 22.22 -5.36 -21.16
CA VAL A 336 21.13 -4.82 -20.32
C VAL A 336 20.11 -4.05 -21.15
N ILE A 337 20.56 -3.18 -22.06
CA ILE A 337 19.70 -2.37 -22.92
C ILE A 337 18.87 -3.28 -23.85
N HIS A 338 19.50 -4.30 -24.43
CA HIS A 338 18.83 -5.28 -25.27
C HIS A 338 17.78 -6.11 -24.51
N GLY A 339 18.17 -6.70 -23.38
CA GLY A 339 17.27 -7.48 -22.53
C GLY A 339 16.09 -6.64 -22.02
N THR A 340 16.35 -5.39 -21.61
CA THR A 340 15.30 -4.46 -21.17
C THR A 340 14.33 -4.12 -22.31
N ASN A 341 14.82 -3.85 -23.52
CA ASN A 341 13.96 -3.62 -24.69
C ASN A 341 13.12 -4.84 -25.06
N THR A 342 13.67 -6.04 -24.90
CA THR A 342 12.94 -7.28 -25.12
C THR A 342 11.81 -7.42 -24.11
N MET A 343 12.08 -7.18 -22.82
CA MET A 343 11.06 -7.20 -21.77
C MET A 343 9.97 -6.14 -21.96
N ILE A 344 10.32 -4.91 -22.36
CA ILE A 344 9.34 -3.85 -22.68
C ILE A 344 8.44 -4.29 -23.83
N SER A 345 9.01 -4.89 -24.87
CA SER A 345 8.25 -5.36 -26.03
C SER A 345 7.29 -6.50 -25.65
N ALA A 346 7.72 -7.42 -24.79
CA ALA A 346 6.85 -8.47 -24.26
C ALA A 346 5.75 -7.90 -23.36
N ALA A 347 6.08 -6.94 -22.49
CA ALA A 347 5.12 -6.27 -21.62
C ALA A 347 4.02 -5.56 -22.43
N LYS A 348 4.36 -4.93 -23.55
CA LYS A 348 3.37 -4.36 -24.48
C LYS A 348 2.42 -5.40 -25.07
N LEU A 349 2.96 -6.51 -25.56
CA LEU A 349 2.15 -7.57 -26.17
C LEU A 349 1.21 -8.20 -25.16
N LEU A 350 1.64 -8.30 -23.90
CA LEU A 350 0.90 -8.96 -22.82
C LEU A 350 0.10 -7.98 -21.94
N ASP A 351 0.04 -6.70 -22.31
CA ASP A 351 -0.63 -5.62 -21.57
C ASP A 351 -0.21 -5.53 -20.08
N ILE A 352 1.10 -5.64 -19.84
CA ILE A 352 1.70 -5.60 -18.51
C ILE A 352 2.06 -4.14 -18.16
N PRO A 353 1.60 -3.62 -17.00
CA PRO A 353 1.96 -2.27 -16.54
C PRO A 353 3.47 -2.09 -16.35
N MET A 354 3.96 -0.89 -16.62
CA MET A 354 5.38 -0.56 -16.54
C MET A 354 5.67 0.63 -15.61
N VAL A 355 6.70 0.47 -14.78
CA VAL A 355 7.25 1.54 -13.93
C VAL A 355 8.70 1.77 -14.30
N VAL A 356 9.04 2.97 -14.71
CA VAL A 356 10.40 3.36 -15.06
C VAL A 356 10.89 4.38 -14.05
N THR A 357 12.13 4.21 -13.57
CA THR A 357 12.77 5.25 -12.75
C THR A 357 14.02 5.77 -13.42
N THR A 358 14.36 7.02 -13.11
CA THR A 358 15.67 7.61 -13.36
C THR A 358 16.26 8.10 -12.05
N GLN A 359 17.58 8.02 -11.90
CA GLN A 359 18.29 8.58 -10.76
C GLN A 359 18.84 9.95 -11.14
N TYR A 360 18.41 11.01 -10.44
CA TYR A 360 18.87 12.38 -10.62
C TYR A 360 19.09 12.75 -12.10
N SER A 361 18.03 12.64 -12.90
CA SER A 361 18.07 12.70 -14.37
C SER A 361 18.80 13.94 -14.92
N SER A 362 18.67 15.09 -14.25
CA SER A 362 19.36 16.33 -14.63
C SER A 362 20.89 16.25 -14.55
N ARG A 363 21.45 15.30 -13.79
CA ARG A 363 22.91 15.07 -13.68
C ARG A 363 23.37 13.79 -14.37
N LEU A 364 22.57 12.73 -14.30
CA LEU A 364 22.94 11.39 -14.81
C LEU A 364 22.37 11.10 -16.21
N GLY A 365 21.64 12.05 -16.79
CA GLY A 365 21.02 11.91 -18.10
C GLY A 365 19.65 11.23 -18.02
N THR A 366 18.92 11.25 -19.13
CA THR A 366 17.64 10.55 -19.25
C THR A 366 17.86 9.05 -19.44
N THR A 367 16.75 8.29 -19.44
CA THR A 367 16.75 6.91 -19.93
C THR A 367 17.36 6.83 -21.34
N VAL A 368 18.14 5.79 -21.61
CA VAL A 368 18.83 5.61 -22.90
C VAL A 368 17.87 5.69 -24.09
N SER A 369 18.35 6.25 -25.20
CA SER A 369 17.51 6.53 -26.38
C SER A 369 16.79 5.30 -26.91
N GLU A 370 17.44 4.13 -26.87
CA GLU A 370 16.99 2.85 -27.39
C GLU A 370 15.75 2.38 -26.64
N ILE A 371 15.78 2.49 -25.30
CA ILE A 371 14.65 2.16 -24.43
C ILE A 371 13.58 3.24 -24.55
N SER A 372 13.96 4.52 -24.48
CA SER A 372 13.01 5.64 -24.55
C SER A 372 12.17 5.61 -25.83
N LYS A 373 12.77 5.25 -26.97
CA LYS A 373 12.05 5.05 -28.25
C LYS A 373 11.03 3.93 -28.14
N ASN A 374 11.39 2.81 -27.50
CA ASN A 374 10.47 1.70 -27.29
C ASN A 374 9.35 2.06 -26.28
N LEU A 375 9.52 3.05 -25.42
CA LEU A 375 8.46 3.44 -24.49
C LEU A 375 7.41 4.40 -25.09
N LYS A 376 7.66 5.01 -26.27
CA LYS A 376 6.88 6.14 -26.81
C LYS A 376 5.38 5.91 -27.08
N ASP A 377 4.90 4.68 -27.09
CA ASP A 377 3.50 4.35 -27.39
C ASP A 377 2.86 3.45 -26.32
N VAL A 378 3.48 3.35 -25.14
CA VAL A 378 2.93 2.56 -24.04
C VAL A 378 1.87 3.39 -23.32
N GLN A 379 0.65 2.87 -23.21
CA GLN A 379 -0.44 3.54 -22.50
C GLN A 379 -0.34 3.39 -20.97
N ASN A 380 0.15 2.25 -20.49
CA ASN A 380 0.22 1.91 -19.07
C ASN A 380 1.65 1.99 -18.52
N ILE A 381 2.23 3.19 -18.56
CA ILE A 381 3.58 3.48 -18.07
C ILE A 381 3.59 4.66 -17.11
N GLN A 382 4.35 4.53 -16.03
CA GLN A 382 4.71 5.66 -15.16
C GLN A 382 6.23 5.83 -15.10
N ILE A 383 6.69 7.07 -15.24
CA ILE A 383 8.12 7.41 -15.22
C ILE A 383 8.38 8.36 -14.05
N PHE A 384 9.28 8.00 -13.15
CA PHE A 384 9.63 8.77 -11.96
C PHE A 384 11.12 9.13 -11.94
N ASP A 385 11.46 10.41 -11.79
CA ASP A 385 12.84 10.83 -11.45
C ASP A 385 12.99 10.87 -9.93
N LYS A 386 14.11 10.35 -9.42
CA LYS A 386 14.33 10.17 -7.99
C LYS A 386 15.75 10.48 -7.56
N MET A 387 15.87 10.90 -6.30
CA MET A 387 17.15 11.04 -5.61
C MET A 387 17.49 9.83 -4.73
N LYS A 388 16.48 9.08 -4.28
CA LYS A 388 16.69 7.86 -3.51
C LYS A 388 17.24 6.77 -4.41
N PHE A 389 18.24 6.04 -3.93
CA PHE A 389 18.81 4.93 -4.69
C PHE A 389 17.90 3.69 -4.78
N SER A 390 16.85 3.62 -3.96
CA SER A 390 15.77 2.64 -4.09
C SER A 390 14.76 3.12 -5.15
N MET A 391 14.24 2.20 -5.99
CA MET A 391 13.05 2.49 -6.81
C MET A 391 11.81 2.79 -5.96
N LEU A 392 11.77 2.25 -4.74
CA LEU A 392 10.66 2.41 -3.80
C LEU A 392 10.73 3.79 -3.12
N ILE A 393 10.27 4.80 -3.86
CA ILE A 393 10.00 6.16 -3.37
C ILE A 393 8.50 6.29 -3.07
N PRO A 394 8.06 7.25 -2.24
CA PRO A 394 6.64 7.41 -1.91
C PRO A 394 5.71 7.44 -3.12
N GLU A 395 6.11 8.07 -4.21
CA GLU A 395 5.34 8.16 -5.46
C GLU A 395 5.21 6.80 -6.16
N VAL A 396 6.27 5.98 -6.12
CA VAL A 396 6.26 4.61 -6.65
C VAL A 396 5.54 3.67 -5.68
N GLU A 397 5.66 3.86 -4.37
CA GLU A 397 4.87 3.16 -3.35
C GLU A 397 3.39 3.43 -3.53
N ASP A 398 3.01 4.68 -3.77
CA ASP A 398 1.64 5.09 -4.07
C ASP A 398 1.17 4.41 -5.36
N HIS A 399 1.94 4.48 -6.44
CA HIS A 399 1.60 3.81 -7.69
C HIS A 399 1.49 2.27 -7.53
N LEU A 400 2.41 1.65 -6.79
CA LEU A 400 2.36 0.22 -6.42
C LEU A 400 1.13 -0.10 -5.55
N THR A 401 0.74 0.81 -4.66
CA THR A 401 -0.36 0.66 -3.71
C THR A 401 -1.72 0.80 -4.38
N PHE A 402 -1.83 1.75 -5.31
CA PHE A 402 -3.10 2.16 -5.89
C PHE A 402 -3.34 1.50 -7.25
N ASP A 403 -2.30 1.33 -8.08
CA ASP A 403 -2.44 0.97 -9.49
C ASP A 403 -1.94 -0.45 -9.83
N LEU A 404 -1.11 -1.09 -8.97
CA LEU A 404 -0.50 -2.41 -9.25
C LEU A 404 -0.93 -3.53 -8.27
N PRO A 405 -1.03 -4.82 -8.72
CA PRO A 405 -1.54 -5.97 -7.93
C PRO A 405 -0.81 -6.18 -6.60
N GLN A 406 -1.52 -6.29 -5.47
CA GLN A 406 -0.86 -6.42 -4.15
C GLN A 406 -0.35 -7.84 -3.86
N CYS A 407 0.87 -7.91 -3.30
CA CYS A 407 1.78 -9.06 -3.08
C CYS A 407 2.81 -9.20 -4.20
N TYR A 408 4.09 -9.15 -3.88
CA TYR A 408 5.16 -8.97 -4.86
C TYR A 408 6.32 -9.95 -4.59
N ASP A 409 6.26 -11.14 -5.18
CA ASP A 409 7.43 -11.93 -5.56
C ASP A 409 8.24 -11.12 -6.58
N VAL A 410 9.52 -10.88 -6.27
CA VAL A 410 10.40 -10.12 -7.15
C VAL A 410 11.14 -11.09 -8.07
N HIS A 411 10.92 -10.98 -9.38
CA HIS A 411 11.69 -11.66 -10.40
C HIS A 411 12.74 -10.73 -10.98
N VAL A 412 14.01 -11.05 -10.74
CA VAL A 412 15.15 -10.29 -11.26
C VAL A 412 15.57 -10.93 -12.58
N ILE A 413 15.46 -10.16 -13.67
CA ILE A 413 15.84 -10.59 -15.01
C ILE A 413 17.37 -10.46 -15.13
N SER A 414 18.08 -11.54 -14.84
CA SER A 414 19.54 -11.50 -14.62
C SER A 414 20.33 -11.00 -15.83
N ASP A 415 19.94 -11.39 -17.03
CA ASP A 415 20.45 -10.93 -18.33
C ASP A 415 19.96 -9.53 -18.74
N ALA A 416 19.21 -8.84 -17.87
CA ALA A 416 18.84 -7.43 -18.01
C ALA A 416 19.15 -6.61 -16.73
N VAL A 417 20.13 -7.05 -15.93
CA VAL A 417 20.58 -6.39 -14.70
C VAL A 417 22.10 -6.35 -14.67
N SER A 418 22.69 -5.22 -14.27
CA SER A 418 24.15 -5.11 -14.13
C SER A 418 24.62 -4.20 -13.00
N SER A 419 25.95 -4.11 -12.86
CA SER A 419 26.69 -3.24 -11.96
C SER A 419 27.96 -2.72 -12.65
N SER A 420 28.74 -1.87 -11.98
CA SER A 420 30.01 -1.35 -12.52
C SER A 420 31.05 -2.44 -12.77
N THR A 421 30.98 -3.55 -12.02
CA THR A 421 31.86 -4.71 -12.19
C THR A 421 31.06 -6.00 -12.20
N SER A 422 31.59 -7.02 -12.87
CA SER A 422 31.01 -8.37 -12.88
C SER A 422 30.91 -8.97 -11.48
N TYR A 423 31.91 -8.69 -10.62
CA TYR A 423 31.92 -9.11 -9.22
C TYR A 423 30.79 -8.48 -8.39
N ASN A 424 30.59 -7.16 -8.47
CA ASN A 424 29.50 -6.50 -7.73
C ASN A 424 28.13 -6.99 -8.22
N ARG A 425 28.01 -7.26 -9.51
CA ARG A 425 26.80 -7.86 -10.09
C ARG A 425 26.51 -9.25 -9.50
N SER A 426 27.50 -10.14 -9.41
CA SER A 426 27.29 -11.50 -8.87
C SER A 426 26.88 -11.47 -7.39
N ILE A 427 27.58 -10.68 -6.57
CA ILE A 427 27.26 -10.51 -5.14
C ILE A 427 25.84 -9.98 -4.96
N ALA A 428 25.39 -9.05 -5.79
CA ALA A 428 24.05 -8.51 -5.71
C ALA A 428 22.97 -9.51 -6.10
N LEU A 429 23.17 -10.29 -7.17
CA LEU A 429 22.24 -11.35 -7.58
C LEU A 429 22.11 -12.42 -6.49
N ASP A 430 23.21 -12.82 -5.86
CA ASP A 430 23.20 -13.77 -4.76
C ASP A 430 22.48 -13.21 -3.53
N ARG A 431 22.71 -11.94 -3.20
CA ARG A 431 22.01 -11.26 -2.12
C ARG A 431 20.51 -11.15 -2.38
N MET A 432 20.12 -10.81 -3.61
CA MET A 432 18.70 -10.74 -4.01
C MET A 432 18.04 -12.11 -3.86
N ARG A 433 18.70 -13.19 -4.30
CA ARG A 433 18.23 -14.56 -4.12
C ARG A 433 18.05 -14.94 -2.65
N GLN A 434 19.01 -14.60 -1.79
CA GLN A 434 18.92 -14.82 -0.35
C GLN A 434 17.79 -14.02 0.31
N SER A 435 17.45 -12.87 -0.27
CA SER A 435 16.36 -12.00 0.19
C SER A 435 14.98 -12.43 -0.33
N GLY A 436 14.90 -13.57 -1.04
CA GLY A 436 13.64 -14.13 -1.54
C GLY A 436 13.28 -13.76 -2.98
N ALA A 437 14.16 -13.07 -3.72
CA ALA A 437 13.93 -12.79 -5.13
C ALA A 437 14.20 -14.03 -6.00
N TYR A 438 13.35 -14.23 -7.01
CA TYR A 438 13.52 -15.21 -8.06
C TYR A 438 14.48 -14.66 -9.12
N ILE A 439 15.63 -15.29 -9.28
CA ILE A 439 16.55 -14.93 -10.37
C ILE A 439 16.13 -15.71 -11.62
N THR A 440 15.80 -15.01 -12.70
CA THR A 440 15.34 -15.59 -13.96
C THR A 440 16.09 -14.96 -15.15
N SER A 441 15.72 -15.32 -16.38
CA SER A 441 16.23 -14.72 -17.62
C SER A 441 15.09 -14.07 -18.42
N VAL A 442 15.43 -13.26 -19.42
CA VAL A 442 14.46 -12.65 -20.34
C VAL A 442 13.60 -13.75 -20.98
N GLU A 443 14.24 -14.79 -21.52
CA GLU A 443 13.54 -15.92 -22.17
C GLU A 443 12.57 -16.63 -21.20
N SER A 444 13.07 -17.02 -20.02
CA SER A 444 12.27 -17.76 -19.04
C SER A 444 11.10 -16.95 -18.52
N ALA A 445 11.31 -15.66 -18.22
CA ALA A 445 10.27 -14.77 -17.73
C ALA A 445 9.17 -14.57 -18.77
N ILE A 446 9.53 -14.33 -20.04
CA ILE A 446 8.57 -14.11 -21.11
C ILE A 446 7.74 -15.37 -21.38
N PHE A 447 8.35 -16.56 -21.44
CA PHE A 447 7.59 -17.79 -21.62
C PHE A 447 6.66 -18.10 -20.43
N GLN A 448 7.11 -17.85 -19.20
CA GLN A 448 6.24 -17.98 -18.03
C GLN A 448 5.03 -17.02 -18.10
N LEU A 449 5.26 -15.75 -18.43
CA LEU A 449 4.21 -14.76 -18.62
C LEU A 449 3.25 -15.14 -19.76
N THR A 450 3.75 -15.74 -20.83
CA THR A 450 2.92 -16.19 -21.96
C THR A 450 2.02 -17.35 -21.59
N HIS A 451 2.45 -18.16 -20.61
CA HIS A 451 1.82 -19.35 -20.06
C HIS A 451 1.67 -20.54 -21.02
N ASP A 452 1.09 -20.34 -22.22
CA ASP A 452 0.72 -21.40 -23.15
C ASP A 452 0.95 -20.99 -24.62
N ALA A 453 1.26 -21.96 -25.49
CA ALA A 453 1.47 -21.72 -26.92
C ALA A 453 0.19 -21.35 -27.69
N SER A 454 -0.99 -21.59 -27.10
CA SER A 454 -2.29 -21.17 -27.59
C SER A 454 -2.60 -19.68 -27.34
N ASN A 455 -1.75 -18.97 -26.58
CA ASN A 455 -1.90 -17.54 -26.36
C ASN A 455 -1.93 -16.80 -27.74
N PRO A 456 -2.91 -15.90 -27.98
CA PRO A 456 -3.00 -15.16 -29.25
C PRO A 456 -1.70 -14.46 -29.66
N GLU A 457 -0.92 -13.99 -28.68
CA GLU A 457 0.34 -13.29 -28.89
C GLU A 457 1.56 -14.22 -29.00
N PHE A 458 1.39 -15.54 -28.82
CA PHE A 458 2.50 -16.50 -28.81
C PHE A 458 3.37 -16.43 -30.07
N LYS A 459 2.76 -16.22 -31.25
CA LYS A 459 3.52 -16.09 -32.51
C LYS A 459 4.41 -14.83 -32.51
N ASN A 460 3.91 -13.73 -31.96
CA ASN A 460 4.67 -12.48 -31.84
C ASN A 460 5.77 -12.62 -30.79
N ILE A 461 5.45 -13.24 -29.65
CA ILE A 461 6.39 -13.52 -28.57
C ILE A 461 7.50 -14.48 -29.02
N SER A 462 7.17 -15.56 -29.74
CA SER A 462 8.16 -16.50 -30.27
C SER A 462 9.13 -15.81 -31.24
N LYS A 463 8.66 -14.90 -32.10
CA LYS A 463 9.53 -14.07 -32.95
C LYS A 463 10.41 -13.14 -32.13
N LEU A 464 9.86 -12.52 -31.08
CA LEU A 464 10.59 -11.63 -30.17
C LEU A 464 11.74 -12.39 -29.47
N ILE A 465 11.46 -13.57 -28.90
CA ILE A 465 12.49 -14.41 -28.27
C ILE A 465 13.54 -14.87 -29.27
N LYS A 466 13.15 -15.30 -30.47
CA LYS A 466 14.12 -15.66 -31.51
C LYS A 466 15.06 -14.51 -31.85
N LYS A 467 14.54 -13.28 -31.95
CA LYS A 467 15.37 -12.09 -32.14
C LYS A 467 16.28 -11.85 -30.93
N HIS A 468 15.76 -11.99 -29.72
CA HIS A 468 16.54 -11.80 -28.50
C HIS A 468 17.75 -12.73 -28.43
N LEU A 469 17.56 -14.02 -28.73
CA LEU A 469 18.61 -15.05 -28.72
C LEU A 469 19.66 -14.90 -29.84
N GLN A 470 19.37 -14.14 -30.90
CA GLN A 470 20.36 -13.86 -31.95
C GLN A 470 21.46 -12.91 -31.49
N GLU A 471 21.21 -12.08 -30.49
CA GLU A 471 22.22 -11.19 -29.94
C GLU A 471 23.08 -11.92 -28.90
N GLU A 472 24.33 -11.50 -28.77
CA GLU A 472 25.27 -12.07 -27.81
C GLU A 472 24.91 -11.62 -26.38
N ASN A 473 24.75 -12.59 -25.48
CA ASN A 473 24.55 -12.30 -24.07
C ASN A 473 25.93 -12.13 -23.41
N GLY A 474 26.37 -10.90 -23.23
CA GLY A 474 27.69 -10.61 -22.62
C GLY A 474 27.88 -11.10 -21.17
N PHE A 475 26.84 -11.67 -20.54
CA PHE A 475 26.96 -12.33 -19.22
C PHE A 475 27.14 -13.86 -19.31
N GLU A 476 26.89 -14.47 -20.47
CA GLU A 476 27.13 -15.89 -20.67
C GLU A 476 28.63 -16.16 -20.70
N THR A 477 29.10 -16.98 -19.77
CA THR A 477 30.44 -17.56 -19.83
C THR A 477 30.28 -19.02 -20.23
N GLY A 478 30.17 -19.29 -21.53
CA GLY A 478 29.97 -20.64 -22.07
C GLY A 478 29.69 -20.64 -23.57
N VAL A 479 30.14 -21.70 -24.23
CA VAL A 479 29.95 -21.98 -25.66
C VAL A 479 28.47 -22.33 -25.89
N ARG A 480 27.80 -21.69 -26.86
CA ARG A 480 26.41 -22.05 -27.22
C ARG A 480 26.39 -23.50 -27.75
N ILE A 481 25.30 -24.24 -27.54
CA ILE A 481 25.17 -25.65 -28.01
C ILE A 481 25.48 -25.79 -29.51
N GLU A 482 25.22 -24.75 -30.31
CA GLU A 482 25.56 -24.70 -31.74
C GLU A 482 27.07 -24.70 -32.04
N GLU A 483 27.89 -24.20 -31.11
CA GLU A 483 29.35 -24.20 -31.19
C GLU A 483 29.98 -25.44 -30.55
N MET A 484 29.22 -26.23 -29.77
CA MET A 484 29.66 -27.56 -29.30
C MET A 484 29.51 -28.64 -30.37
N ASN A 485 28.74 -28.37 -31.43
CA ASN A 485 28.47 -29.28 -32.55
C ASN A 485 29.22 -28.89 -33.85
N LYS A 486 30.11 -27.89 -33.78
CA LYS A 486 31.12 -27.60 -34.81
C LYS A 486 32.48 -28.00 -34.25
#